data_AF-A0A2D8ET11-F1
#
_entry.id   AF-A0A2D8ET11-F1
#
_cell.length_a   1.000
_cell.length_b   1.000
_cell.length_c   1.000
_cell.angle_alpha   90.00
_cell.angle_beta   90.00
_cell.angle_gamma   90.00
#
_symmetry.space_group_name_H-M   'P 1'
#
loop_
_entity.id
_entity.type
_entity.pdbx_description
1 polymer ?
#
loop_
_entity_poly.entity_id
_entity_poly.type
_entity_poly.pdbx_seq_one_letter_code
_entity_poly.pdbx_strand_id
1 'polypeptide(L)' 'MTAKAHDIAKQLEGASPMLAASIWSKVAEDRALAIQVHAALEPTARVELAKKLAESQSNTF' A
#
# COMPACT_ATOMS: atom_id res chain seq x y z
N MET A 1 3.36 9.36 -15.92
CA MET A 1 2.86 9.33 -14.52
C MET A 1 3.03 7.97 -13.82
N THR A 2 3.72 7.00 -14.44
CA THR A 2 3.92 5.64 -13.90
C THR A 2 5.01 5.52 -12.83
N ALA A 3 6.01 6.41 -12.81
CA ALA A 3 7.09 6.38 -11.83
C ALA A 3 6.58 6.52 -10.38
N LYS A 4 5.67 7.48 -10.14
CA LYS A 4 5.09 7.73 -8.81
C LYS A 4 4.40 6.49 -8.22
N ALA A 5 3.71 5.70 -9.03
CA ALA A 5 3.03 4.49 -8.56
C ALA A 5 4.02 3.39 -8.14
N HIS A 6 5.11 3.23 -8.88
CA HIS A 6 6.19 2.29 -8.52
C HIS A 6 6.95 2.73 -7.27
N ASP A 7 7.21 4.03 -7.11
CA ASP A 7 7.86 4.56 -5.90
C ASP A 7 6.99 4.35 -4.65
N ILE A 8 5.67 4.56 -4.78
CA ILE A 8 4.72 4.30 -3.69
C ILE A 8 4.64 2.80 -3.40
N ALA A 9 4.62 1.94 -4.42
CA ALA A 9 4.65 0.49 -4.24
C ALA A 9 5.88 0.05 -3.45
N LYS A 10 7.08 0.53 -3.80
CA LYS A 10 8.31 0.27 -3.03
C LYS A 10 8.25 0.79 -1.60
N GLN A 11 7.65 1.96 -1.39
CA GLN A 11 7.46 2.49 -0.03
C GLN A 11 6.52 1.60 0.80
N LEU A 12 5.45 1.06 0.20
CA LEU A 12 4.52 0.14 0.87
C LEU A 12 5.19 -1.20 1.23
N GLU A 13 6.10 -1.68 0.38
CA GLU A 13 6.90 -2.88 0.65
C GLU A 13 7.84 -2.68 1.85
N GLY A 14 8.53 -1.54 1.92
CA GLY A 14 9.45 -1.21 3.02
C GLY A 14 8.77 -0.65 4.29
N ALA A 15 7.53 -0.19 4.20
CA ALA A 15 6.85 0.46 5.32
C ALA A 15 6.40 -0.54 6.41
N SER A 16 6.46 -0.10 7.66
CA SER A 16 5.79 -0.76 8.79
C SER A 16 4.28 -0.80 8.58
N PRO A 17 3.55 -1.76 9.18
CA PRO A 17 2.10 -1.91 9.01
C PRO A 17 1.33 -0.59 9.10
N MET A 18 1.54 0.16 10.19
CA MET A 18 0.82 1.42 10.46
C MET A 18 1.10 2.52 9.42
N LEU A 19 2.33 2.58 8.92
CA LEU A 19 2.73 3.50 7.86
C LEU A 19 2.18 3.08 6.50
N ALA A 20 2.19 1.77 6.21
CA ALA A 20 1.60 1.23 5.00
C ALA A 20 0.10 1.52 4.92
N ALA A 21 -0.61 1.40 6.05
CA ALA A 21 -2.01 1.80 6.16
C ALA A 21 -2.23 3.29 5.89
N SER A 22 -1.42 4.17 6.49
CA SER A 22 -1.51 5.61 6.25
C SER A 22 -1.23 6.01 4.80
N ILE A 23 -0.23 5.40 4.18
CA ILE A 23 0.10 5.64 2.76
C ILE A 23 -1.03 5.12 1.88
N TRP A 24 -1.50 3.90 2.11
CA TRP A 24 -2.57 3.29 1.34
C TRP A 24 -3.88 4.08 1.44
N SER A 25 -4.23 4.60 2.62
CA SER A 25 -5.40 5.47 2.78
C SER A 25 -5.32 6.72 1.92
N LYS A 26 -4.16 7.39 1.87
CA LYS A 26 -3.95 8.57 0.99
C LYS A 26 -3.97 8.20 -0.49
N VAL A 27 -3.42 7.06 -0.85
CA VAL A 27 -3.42 6.56 -2.23
C VAL A 27 -4.85 6.18 -2.66
N ALA A 28 -5.64 5.61 -1.76
CA ALA A 28 -7.03 5.20 -2.01
C ALA A 28 -7.98 6.39 -2.23
N GLU A 29 -7.62 7.60 -1.79
CA GLU A 29 -8.36 8.83 -2.13
C GLU A 29 -8.36 9.10 -3.65
N ASP A 30 -7.30 8.70 -4.35
CA ASP A 30 -7.22 8.71 -5.81
C ASP A 30 -7.33 7.29 -6.35
N ARG A 31 -8.54 6.92 -6.79
CA ARG A 31 -8.83 5.60 -7.35
C ARG A 31 -7.92 5.23 -8.52
N ALA A 32 -7.53 6.18 -9.38
CA ALA A 32 -6.66 5.90 -10.52
C ALA A 32 -5.23 5.64 -10.07
N LEU A 33 -4.75 6.35 -9.06
CA LEU A 33 -3.45 6.11 -8.43
C LEU A 33 -3.43 4.77 -7.69
N ALA A 34 -4.48 4.45 -6.94
CA ALA A 34 -4.61 3.17 -6.23
C ALA A 34 -4.55 1.97 -7.18
N ILE A 35 -5.24 2.05 -8.33
CA ILE A 35 -5.16 1.00 -9.36
C ILE A 35 -3.74 0.89 -9.92
N GLN A 36 -3.07 2.02 -10.19
CA GLN A 36 -1.69 2.01 -10.70
C GLN A 36 -0.69 1.46 -9.68
N VAL A 37 -0.81 1.82 -8.40
CA VAL A 37 0.03 1.30 -7.32
C VAL A 37 -0.23 -0.19 -7.12
N HIS A 38 -1.50 -0.60 -7.13
CA HIS A 38 -1.86 -2.01 -7.02
C HIS A 38 -1.31 -2.83 -8.20
N ALA A 39 -1.38 -2.30 -9.42
CA ALA A 39 -0.83 -2.93 -10.61
C ALA A 39 0.70 -2.99 -10.58
N ALA A 40 1.36 -1.97 -10.03
CA ALA A 40 2.82 -1.90 -9.87
C ALA A 40 3.37 -2.84 -8.78
N LEU A 41 2.55 -3.25 -7.81
CA LEU A 41 2.93 -4.23 -6.79
C LEU A 41 2.98 -5.64 -7.38
N GLU A 42 4.04 -6.36 -7.08
CA GLU A 42 4.18 -7.80 -7.32
C GLU A 42 3.07 -8.59 -6.58
N PRO A 43 2.67 -9.77 -7.09
CA PRO A 43 1.62 -10.60 -6.46
C PRO A 43 1.85 -10.87 -4.97
N THR A 44 3.11 -11.15 -4.60
CA THR A 44 3.53 -11.39 -3.21
C THR A 44 3.43 -10.13 -2.36
N ALA A 45 3.89 -9.00 -2.88
CA ALA A 45 3.83 -7.70 -2.21
C ALA A 45 2.39 -7.24 -1.94
N ARG A 46 1.44 -7.57 -2.81
CA ARG A 46 0.00 -7.31 -2.59
C ARG A 46 -0.54 -8.07 -1.38
N VAL A 47 -0.13 -9.33 -1.20
CA VAL A 47 -0.54 -10.15 -0.06
C VAL A 47 0.10 -9.63 1.23
N GLU A 48 1.38 -9.24 1.20
CA GLU A 48 2.03 -8.64 2.35
C GLU A 48 1.42 -7.29 2.73
N LEU A 49 1.08 -6.45 1.75
CA LEU A 49 0.36 -5.21 2.00
C LEU A 49 -0.99 -5.49 2.67
N ALA A 50 -1.77 -6.45 2.16
CA ALA A 50 -3.05 -6.81 2.76
C ALA A 50 -2.89 -7.30 4.22
N LYS A 51 -1.84 -8.08 4.51
CA LYS A 51 -1.50 -8.49 5.89
C LYS A 51 -1.18 -7.29 6.77
N LYS A 52 -0.28 -6.40 6.32
CA LYS A 52 0.09 -5.17 7.03
C LYS A 52 -1.12 -4.27 7.32
N LEU A 53 -2.05 -4.15 6.36
CA LEU A 53 -3.29 -3.40 6.53
C LEU A 53 -4.20 -4.04 7.58
N ALA A 54 -4.35 -5.37 7.55
CA ALA A 54 -5.12 -6.10 8.55
C ALA A 54 -4.49 -5.99 9.95
N GLU A 55 -3.17 -6.14 10.07
CA GLU A 55 -2.42 -5.98 11.33
C GLU A 55 -2.57 -4.58 11.94
N SER A 56 -2.60 -3.54 11.09
CA SER A 56 -2.82 -2.16 11.55
C SER A 56 -4.22 -1.95 12.12
N GLN A 57 -5.22 -2.65 11.60
CA GLN A 57 -6.59 -2.60 12.15
C GLN A 57 -6.68 -3.42 13.45
N SER A 58 -5.99 -4.55 13.54
CA SER A 58 -5.95 -5.40 14.73
C SER A 58 -5.24 -4.76 15.92
N ASN A 59 -4.30 -3.84 15.69
CA ASN A 59 -3.55 -3.16 16.75
C ASN A 59 -4.31 -1.95 17.36
N THR A 60 -5.61 -1.81 17.07
CA THR A 60 -6.51 -0.78 17.63
C THR A 60 -7.40 -1.35 18.76
N PHE A 61 -6.89 -2.30 19.55
CA PHE A 61 -7.55 -2.81 20.76
C PHE A 61 -6.65 -2.67 21.98
#